data_AF-A0A933STW3-F1
#
_entry.id   AF-A0A933STW3-F1
#
_cell.length_a   1.000
_cell.length_b   1.000
_cell.length_c   1.000
_cell.angle_alpha   90.00
_cell.angle_beta   90.00
_cell.angle_gamma   90.00
#
_symmetry.space_group_name_H-M   'P 1'
#
loop_
_entity.id
_entity.type
_entity.pdbx_description
1 polymer ?
#
loop_
_entity_poly.entity_id
_entity_poly.type
_entity_poly.pdbx_seq_one_letter_code
_entity_poly.pdbx_strand_id
1 'polypeptide(L)'
;MAVIRWEIPLEMGMRMKSLLFVIIKFLLSKLRFKSFDSIRSFSMRYWKTIDGKYLVEAATDDLVDVFDGYKFRSPSGKKIDYGYQYYLQDSAGQIIAIYKGPVGSFWDVLSVTTYIVIGNALHSWCCTKQDGEPKPAIDSIVMEGLEPIDPSELPFNITLQEALRTYEEGQVKRLGFLQKRKKEMLSSPDQLPDLEGMTDLDAVVECPSPYGNLTVRISDIEVWKESITCGGKERPGEIESILKAKYGSRLRSFTSMIPNYLYGT
;
A
#
# COMPACT_ATOMS: atom_id res chain seq x y z
N MET A 1 -27.81 -7.65 38.84
CA MET A 1 -26.61 -7.14 38.12
C MET A 1 -26.00 -8.32 37.40
N ALA A 2 -26.09 -8.35 36.06
CA ALA A 2 -25.49 -9.39 35.24
C ALA A 2 -24.39 -8.73 34.38
N VAL A 3 -23.14 -9.16 34.59
CA VAL A 3 -21.99 -8.75 33.79
C VAL A 3 -21.90 -9.72 32.62
N ILE A 4 -22.22 -9.24 31.42
CA ILE A 4 -22.03 -9.98 30.18
C ILE A 4 -20.58 -9.75 29.73
N ARG A 5 -19.72 -10.76 29.92
CA ARG A 5 -18.40 -10.84 29.26
C ARG A 5 -18.62 -11.24 27.81
N TRP A 6 -18.19 -10.41 26.87
CA TRP A 6 -18.06 -10.80 25.48
C TRP A 6 -16.71 -11.50 25.29
N GLU A 7 -16.73 -12.82 25.17
CA GLU A 7 -15.62 -13.58 24.59
C GLU A 7 -15.69 -13.42 23.07
N ILE A 8 -14.64 -12.86 22.47
CA ILE A 8 -14.48 -12.77 21.02
C ILE A 8 -13.90 -14.11 20.54
N PRO A 9 -14.60 -14.90 19.70
CA PRO A 9 -14.09 -16.17 19.20
C PRO A 9 -12.90 -15.96 18.26
N LEU A 10 -11.84 -16.73 18.45
CA LEU A 10 -10.58 -16.72 17.69
C LEU A 10 -10.69 -17.03 16.18
N GLU A 11 -11.89 -17.27 15.64
CA GLU A 11 -12.08 -17.61 14.22
C GLU A 11 -12.02 -16.41 13.26
N MET A 12 -12.02 -15.17 13.75
CA MET A 12 -11.93 -13.98 12.90
C MET A 12 -10.54 -13.75 12.27
N GLY A 13 -9.48 -14.32 12.85
CA GLY A 13 -8.10 -14.16 12.35
C GLY A 13 -7.85 -14.77 10.97
N MET A 14 -8.58 -15.85 10.62
CA MET A 14 -8.44 -16.51 9.31
C MET A 14 -9.25 -15.84 8.20
N ARG A 15 -10.29 -15.05 8.52
CA ARG A 15 -11.08 -14.33 7.52
C ARG A 15 -10.41 -13.06 7.00
N MET A 16 -9.50 -12.43 7.76
CA MET A 16 -8.77 -11.24 7.30
C MET A 16 -7.75 -11.53 6.20
N LYS A 17 -7.03 -12.66 6.27
CA LYS A 17 -6.08 -13.06 5.20
C LYS A 17 -6.83 -13.39 3.89
N SER A 18 -8.03 -13.96 3.99
CA SER A 18 -8.91 -14.21 2.85
C SER A 18 -9.53 -12.91 2.30
N LEU A 19 -9.92 -11.96 3.16
CA LEU A 19 -10.41 -10.65 2.73
C LEU A 19 -9.32 -9.84 2.01
N LEU A 20 -8.09 -9.84 2.50
CA LEU A 20 -6.96 -9.18 1.85
C LEU A 20 -6.65 -9.83 0.49
N PHE A 21 -6.75 -11.16 0.38
CA PHE A 21 -6.56 -11.87 -0.88
C PHE A 21 -7.72 -11.63 -1.86
N VAL A 22 -8.95 -11.49 -1.36
CA VAL A 22 -10.13 -11.09 -2.15
C VAL A 22 -10.03 -9.64 -2.58
N ILE A 23 -9.55 -8.72 -1.73
CA ILE A 23 -9.31 -7.31 -2.06
C ILE A 23 -8.18 -7.20 -3.09
N ILE A 24 -7.09 -7.97 -2.95
CA ILE A 24 -6.02 -8.00 -3.96
C ILE A 24 -6.54 -8.59 -5.26
N LYS A 25 -7.32 -9.69 -5.25
CA LYS A 25 -7.96 -10.22 -6.46
C LYS A 25 -8.98 -9.26 -7.05
N PHE A 26 -9.72 -8.51 -6.23
CA PHE A 26 -10.70 -7.52 -6.65
C PHE A 26 -10.02 -6.27 -7.23
N LEU A 27 -8.91 -5.83 -6.64
CA LEU A 27 -8.03 -4.80 -7.18
C LEU A 27 -7.41 -5.27 -8.49
N LEU A 28 -6.91 -6.51 -8.56
CA LEU A 28 -6.37 -7.12 -9.79
C LEU A 28 -7.45 -7.36 -10.85
N SER A 29 -8.71 -7.62 -10.47
CA SER A 29 -9.82 -7.82 -11.39
C SER A 29 -10.48 -6.51 -11.82
N LYS A 30 -10.39 -5.44 -11.03
CA LYS A 30 -10.71 -4.06 -11.47
C LYS A 30 -9.56 -3.43 -12.25
N LEU A 31 -8.32 -3.89 -12.05
CA LEU A 31 -7.18 -3.67 -12.95
C LEU A 31 -7.32 -4.46 -14.27
N ARG A 32 -8.38 -5.27 -14.47
CA ARG A 32 -8.81 -5.60 -15.83
C ARG A 32 -9.39 -4.34 -16.47
N PHE A 33 -8.48 -3.53 -17.01
CA PHE A 33 -8.60 -2.85 -18.30
C PHE A 33 -10.04 -2.48 -18.69
N LYS A 34 -10.66 -1.58 -17.94
CA LYS A 34 -11.63 -0.67 -18.55
C LYS A 34 -10.80 0.49 -19.10
N SER A 35 -10.48 0.37 -20.38
CA SER A 35 -10.05 1.43 -21.30
C SER A 35 -9.62 2.76 -20.66
N PHE A 36 -8.30 2.97 -20.57
CA PHE A 36 -7.65 4.25 -20.22
C PHE A 36 -7.75 5.32 -21.33
N ASP A 37 -8.72 5.18 -22.24
CA ASP A 37 -9.13 6.22 -23.18
C ASP A 37 -9.89 7.37 -22.48
N SER A 38 -9.99 7.33 -21.14
CA SER A 38 -10.84 8.18 -20.31
C SER A 38 -10.20 9.47 -19.78
N ILE A 39 -8.92 9.72 -20.08
CA ILE A 39 -8.34 11.06 -19.85
C ILE A 39 -8.88 11.96 -20.96
N ARG A 40 -9.92 12.71 -20.64
CA ARG A 40 -10.39 13.73 -21.56
C ARG A 40 -9.31 14.80 -21.69
N SER A 41 -9.00 15.17 -22.92
CA SER A 41 -8.12 16.30 -23.29
C SER A 41 -8.72 17.67 -22.93
N PHE A 42 -9.43 17.76 -21.80
CA PHE A 42 -9.71 19.05 -21.20
C PHE A 42 -8.42 19.68 -20.70
N SER A 43 -8.42 21.02 -20.63
CA SER A 43 -7.33 21.84 -20.14
C SER A 43 -6.75 21.28 -18.83
N MET A 44 -5.58 20.65 -18.92
CA MET A 44 -4.82 20.20 -17.76
C MET A 44 -4.22 21.42 -17.07
N ARG A 45 -4.28 21.44 -15.74
CA ARG A 45 -3.67 22.49 -14.93
C ARG A 45 -2.40 21.96 -14.29
N TYR A 46 -1.37 22.80 -14.30
CA TYR A 46 -0.05 22.45 -13.80
C TYR A 46 0.37 23.41 -12.69
N TRP A 47 1.07 22.87 -11.70
CA TRP A 47 1.73 23.64 -10.67
C TRP A 47 3.16 23.13 -10.49
N LYS A 48 4.09 24.05 -10.29
CA LYS A 48 5.43 23.76 -9.82
C LYS A 48 5.43 23.71 -8.29
N THR A 49 6.14 22.75 -7.72
CA THR A 49 6.31 22.61 -6.27
C THR A 49 7.60 23.29 -5.81
N ILE A 50 7.71 23.58 -4.51
CA ILE A 50 8.93 24.17 -3.90
C ILE A 50 10.17 23.32 -4.18
N ASP A 51 10.03 22.00 -4.21
CA ASP A 51 11.12 21.05 -4.44
C ASP A 51 11.38 20.73 -5.92
N GLY A 52 10.83 21.55 -6.84
CA GLY A 52 11.11 21.48 -8.27
C GLY A 52 10.40 20.36 -9.03
N LYS A 53 9.32 19.80 -8.47
CA LYS A 53 8.42 18.83 -9.09
C LYS A 53 7.22 19.53 -9.72
N TYR A 54 6.37 18.76 -10.38
CA TYR A 54 5.23 19.26 -11.14
C TYR A 54 3.97 18.49 -10.76
N LEU A 55 2.97 19.19 -10.21
CA LEU A 55 1.65 18.64 -9.95
C LEU A 55 0.76 18.89 -11.16
N VAL A 56 0.08 17.86 -11.64
CA VAL A 56 -0.85 17.94 -12.77
C VAL A 56 -2.24 17.55 -12.29
N GLU A 57 -3.23 18.39 -12.55
CA GLU A 57 -4.63 18.01 -12.41
C GLU A 57 -5.17 17.56 -13.78
N ALA A 58 -5.71 16.35 -13.84
CA ALA A 58 -6.38 15.85 -15.04
C ALA A 58 -7.78 15.31 -14.73
N ALA A 59 -8.69 15.54 -15.68
CA ALA A 59 -10.02 14.98 -15.64
C ALA A 59 -10.00 13.50 -16.07
N THR A 60 -10.74 12.65 -15.37
CA THR A 60 -10.83 11.20 -15.60
C THR A 60 -12.29 10.77 -15.68
N ASP A 61 -12.65 9.91 -16.63
CA ASP A 61 -13.98 9.26 -16.65
C ASP A 61 -14.12 8.13 -15.59
N ASP A 62 -13.17 8.01 -14.66
CA ASP A 62 -13.30 7.21 -13.44
C ASP A 62 -14.31 7.85 -12.46
N LEU A 63 -15.52 8.14 -12.96
CA LEU A 63 -16.68 8.34 -12.12
C LEU A 63 -17.03 6.99 -11.51
N VAL A 64 -16.50 6.79 -10.31
CA VAL A 64 -16.90 5.66 -9.49
C VAL A 64 -18.36 5.92 -9.08
N ASP A 65 -19.30 5.15 -9.64
CA ASP A 65 -20.75 5.04 -9.32
C ASP A 65 -21.07 4.78 -7.83
N VAL A 66 -20.11 4.92 -6.91
CA VAL A 66 -20.25 4.47 -5.52
C VAL A 66 -21.10 5.44 -4.68
N PHE A 67 -21.42 6.65 -5.17
CA PHE A 67 -22.23 7.62 -4.40
C PHE A 67 -23.13 8.51 -5.27
N ASP A 68 -24.17 7.91 -5.86
CA ASP A 68 -25.27 8.67 -6.45
C ASP A 68 -25.92 9.57 -5.36
N GLY A 69 -25.90 10.89 -5.57
CA GLY A 69 -26.55 11.88 -4.69
C GLY A 69 -25.67 12.75 -3.80
N TYR A 70 -24.36 12.53 -3.68
CA TYR A 70 -23.48 13.38 -2.87
C TYR A 70 -22.97 14.61 -3.64
N LYS A 71 -23.16 15.80 -3.07
CA LYS A 71 -22.75 17.08 -3.65
C LYS A 71 -21.59 17.68 -2.85
N PHE A 72 -20.35 17.30 -3.16
CA PHE A 72 -19.20 17.98 -2.56
C PHE A 72 -19.15 19.42 -3.06
N ARG A 73 -18.97 20.38 -2.14
CA ARG A 73 -18.65 21.76 -2.46
C ARG A 73 -17.39 22.15 -1.70
N SER A 74 -16.48 22.81 -2.40
CA SER A 74 -15.34 23.48 -1.76
C SER A 74 -15.82 24.64 -0.85
N PRO A 75 -14.96 25.20 0.02
CA PRO A 75 -15.27 26.39 0.81
C PRO A 75 -15.76 27.58 -0.02
N SER A 76 -15.33 27.67 -1.29
CA SER A 76 -15.77 28.72 -2.22
C SER A 76 -17.12 28.41 -2.90
N GLY A 77 -17.81 27.35 -2.48
CA GLY A 77 -19.11 26.93 -3.02
C GLY A 77 -19.05 26.19 -4.35
N LYS A 78 -17.86 26.09 -4.98
CA LYS A 78 -17.65 25.34 -6.22
C LYS A 78 -17.93 23.87 -5.96
N LYS A 79 -18.82 23.29 -6.78
CA LYS A 79 -19.08 21.85 -6.79
C LYS A 79 -17.77 21.13 -7.12
N ILE A 80 -17.35 20.22 -6.25
CA ILE A 80 -16.26 19.29 -6.52
C ILE A 80 -16.94 18.07 -7.12
N ASP A 81 -17.00 18.02 -8.45
CA ASP A 81 -17.33 16.80 -9.15
C ASP A 81 -16.10 15.88 -9.13
N TYR A 82 -16.34 14.59 -8.89
CA TYR A 82 -15.35 13.55 -8.60
C TYR A 82 -14.46 13.18 -9.81
N GLY A 83 -14.32 14.08 -10.77
CA GLY A 83 -13.67 13.80 -12.04
C GLY A 83 -12.18 14.12 -12.06
N TYR A 84 -11.57 14.67 -11.01
CA TYR A 84 -10.17 15.10 -11.07
C TYR A 84 -9.24 14.23 -10.23
N GLN A 85 -8.14 13.82 -10.85
CA GLN A 85 -7.00 13.18 -10.19
C GLN A 85 -5.79 14.10 -10.31
N TYR A 86 -4.89 14.02 -9.33
CA TYR A 86 -3.65 14.77 -9.34
C TYR A 86 -2.45 13.84 -9.45
N TYR A 87 -1.51 14.18 -10.33
CA TYR A 87 -0.32 13.39 -10.62
C TYR A 87 0.89 14.24 -10.30
N LEU A 88 1.78 13.72 -9.45
CA LEU A 88 3.05 14.36 -9.16
C LEU A 88 4.11 13.79 -10.09
N GLN A 89 4.71 14.65 -10.89
CA GLN A 89 5.78 14.35 -11.83
C GLN A 89 7.11 14.92 -11.36
N ASP A 90 8.20 14.18 -11.59
CA ASP A 90 9.55 14.69 -11.40
C ASP A 90 9.99 15.62 -12.56
N SER A 91 11.23 16.10 -12.53
CA SER A 91 11.79 16.98 -13.56
C SER A 91 11.92 16.31 -14.94
N ALA A 92 11.83 14.99 -15.02
CA ALA A 92 11.82 14.22 -16.27
C ALA A 92 10.39 13.93 -16.77
N GLY A 93 9.36 14.41 -16.05
CA GLY A 93 7.95 14.15 -16.35
C GLY A 93 7.47 12.77 -15.91
N GLN A 94 8.26 12.02 -15.15
CA GLN A 94 7.86 10.70 -14.64
C GLN A 94 6.96 10.84 -13.42
N ILE A 95 5.89 10.04 -13.38
CA ILE A 95 4.98 10.05 -12.23
C ILE A 95 5.64 9.36 -11.05
N ILE A 96 5.63 10.04 -9.91
CA ILE A 96 6.18 9.56 -8.64
C ILE A 96 5.11 9.39 -7.56
N ALA A 97 3.98 10.09 -7.68
CA ALA A 97 2.81 9.90 -6.82
C ALA A 97 1.51 10.21 -7.56
N ILE A 98 0.41 9.56 -7.15
CA ILE A 98 -0.93 9.79 -7.67
C ILE A 98 -1.86 10.06 -6.48
N TYR A 99 -2.50 11.22 -6.48
CA TYR A 99 -3.53 11.61 -5.52
C TYR A 99 -4.88 11.50 -6.20
N LYS A 100 -5.57 10.39 -5.94
CA LYS A 100 -6.87 10.06 -6.52
C LYS A 100 -7.91 9.79 -5.44
N GLY A 101 -9.15 10.17 -5.70
CA GLY A 101 -10.31 9.73 -4.93
C GLY A 101 -11.09 8.64 -5.68
N PRO A 102 -12.02 7.91 -5.01
CA PRO A 102 -12.20 7.80 -3.56
C PRO A 102 -11.30 6.73 -2.94
N VAL A 103 -10.62 7.06 -1.83
CA VAL A 103 -9.93 6.09 -0.95
C VAL A 103 -10.68 6.01 0.38
N GLY A 104 -11.29 4.85 0.66
CA GLY A 104 -11.67 4.45 2.03
C GLY A 104 -13.07 3.85 2.26
N SER A 105 -13.09 2.69 2.93
CA SER A 105 -14.09 2.34 3.95
C SER A 105 -13.33 2.03 5.23
N PHE A 106 -13.61 2.75 6.33
CA PHE A 106 -13.11 2.40 7.67
C PHE A 106 -14.33 2.09 8.54
N TRP A 107 -14.35 0.90 9.18
CA TRP A 107 -15.27 0.49 10.26
C TRP A 107 -16.69 1.09 10.17
N ASP A 108 -17.57 0.47 9.37
CA ASP A 108 -19.00 0.82 9.22
C ASP A 108 -19.35 2.26 8.80
N VAL A 109 -18.36 3.14 8.60
CA VAL A 109 -18.52 4.50 8.10
C VAL A 109 -17.75 4.65 6.79
N LEU A 110 -18.49 4.71 5.69
CA LEU A 110 -17.90 5.03 4.39
C LEU A 110 -17.39 6.47 4.42
N SER A 111 -16.05 6.61 4.42
CA SER A 111 -15.33 7.88 4.38
C SER A 111 -14.68 8.05 3.00
N VAL A 112 -15.12 9.03 2.24
CA VAL A 112 -14.54 9.36 0.93
C VAL A 112 -13.47 10.42 1.10
N THR A 113 -12.25 10.12 0.67
CA THR A 113 -11.17 11.10 0.54
C THR A 113 -11.09 11.61 -0.90
N THR A 114 -11.06 12.93 -1.08
CA THR A 114 -10.80 13.62 -2.35
C THR A 114 -9.68 14.64 -2.18
N TYR A 115 -9.09 15.09 -3.28
CA TYR A 115 -8.00 16.07 -3.29
C TYR A 115 -8.42 17.32 -4.05
N ILE A 116 -8.00 18.49 -3.57
CA ILE A 116 -8.30 19.77 -4.21
C ILE A 116 -7.18 20.78 -3.98
N VAL A 117 -6.78 21.50 -5.03
CA VAL A 117 -5.90 22.66 -4.89
C VAL A 117 -6.71 23.87 -4.41
N ILE A 118 -6.34 24.44 -3.27
CA ILE A 118 -6.90 25.67 -2.70
C ILE A 118 -5.74 26.63 -2.41
N GLY A 119 -5.76 27.80 -3.06
CA GLY A 119 -4.64 28.73 -3.01
C GLY A 119 -3.39 28.10 -3.62
N ASN A 120 -2.31 28.07 -2.85
CA ASN A 120 -1.01 27.50 -3.23
C ASN A 120 -0.79 26.10 -2.60
N ALA A 121 -1.83 25.38 -2.23
CA ALA A 121 -1.69 24.09 -1.57
C ALA A 121 -2.66 23.04 -2.10
N LEU A 122 -2.22 21.78 -2.12
CA LEU A 122 -3.06 20.60 -2.35
C LEU A 122 -3.61 20.13 -1.02
N HIS A 123 -4.93 20.03 -0.92
CA HIS A 123 -5.65 19.61 0.27
C HIS A 123 -6.31 18.25 0.08
N SER A 124 -6.22 17.38 1.09
CA SER A 124 -7.02 16.19 1.31
C SER A 124 -8.28 16.55 2.08
N TRP A 125 -9.42 16.13 1.52
CA TRP A 125 -10.75 16.39 2.05
C TRP A 125 -11.43 15.07 2.30
N CYS A 126 -11.99 14.91 3.50
CA CYS A 126 -12.72 13.71 3.88
C CYS A 126 -14.21 14.04 4.05
N CYS A 127 -15.08 13.13 3.64
CA CYS A 127 -16.50 13.21 3.92
C CYS A 127 -17.00 11.84 4.34
N THR A 128 -17.80 11.80 5.41
CA THR A 128 -18.54 10.60 5.78
C THR A 128 -20.00 10.72 5.37
N LYS A 129 -20.66 9.58 5.19
CA LYS A 129 -22.13 9.53 4.98
C LYS A 129 -22.91 10.22 6.11
N GLN A 130 -22.35 10.31 7.31
CA GLN A 130 -23.02 10.88 8.48
C GLN A 130 -22.85 12.41 8.58
N ASP A 131 -21.73 12.95 8.09
CA ASP A 131 -21.41 14.37 8.23
C ASP A 131 -22.17 15.27 7.25
N GLY A 132 -22.61 14.74 6.09
CA GLY A 132 -23.37 15.48 5.07
C GLY A 132 -22.60 16.60 4.36
N GLU A 133 -21.57 17.17 5.00
CA GLU A 133 -20.70 18.21 4.48
C GLU A 133 -19.23 17.75 4.49
N PRO A 134 -18.49 17.99 3.41
CA PRO A 134 -17.08 17.65 3.35
C PRO A 134 -16.30 18.52 4.34
N LYS A 135 -15.39 17.90 5.09
CA LYS A 135 -14.52 18.57 6.04
C LYS A 135 -13.07 18.37 5.60
N PRO A 136 -12.17 19.36 5.81
CA PRO A 136 -10.75 19.09 5.69
C PRO A 136 -10.39 17.88 6.56
N ALA A 137 -9.58 16.97 6.04
CA ALA A 137 -9.00 15.95 6.92
C ALA A 137 -8.20 16.63 8.04
N ILE A 138 -8.12 16.03 9.22
CA ILE A 138 -7.12 16.45 10.22
C ILE A 138 -5.76 16.31 9.52
N ASP A 139 -4.99 17.40 9.43
CA ASP A 139 -3.81 17.56 8.54
C ASP A 139 -4.14 17.51 7.04
N SER A 140 -5.08 18.36 6.59
CA SER A 140 -5.55 18.38 5.21
C SER A 140 -4.50 18.74 4.18
N ILE A 141 -3.39 19.38 4.55
CA ILE A 141 -2.43 19.87 3.56
C ILE A 141 -1.46 18.74 3.17
N VAL A 142 -1.59 18.28 1.93
CA VAL A 142 -0.74 17.25 1.34
C VAL A 142 0.54 17.86 0.77
N MET A 143 0.45 19.08 0.26
CA MET A 143 1.55 19.79 -0.39
C MET A 143 1.29 21.30 -0.37
N GLU A 144 2.32 22.10 -0.10
CA GLU A 144 2.29 23.57 -0.10
C GLU A 144 3.22 24.17 -1.13
N GLY A 145 3.07 25.48 -1.38
CA GLY A 145 3.90 26.25 -2.30
C GLY A 145 3.75 25.83 -3.76
N LEU A 146 2.52 25.50 -4.15
CA LEU A 146 2.13 25.27 -5.53
C LEU A 146 2.07 26.60 -6.28
N GLU A 147 2.97 26.76 -7.25
CA GLU A 147 3.00 27.90 -8.16
C GLU A 147 2.40 27.47 -9.51
N PRO A 148 1.29 28.08 -9.97
CA PRO A 148 0.73 27.77 -11.28
C PRO A 148 1.80 27.96 -12.38
N ILE A 149 1.89 27.01 -13.30
CA ILE A 149 2.83 27.05 -14.43
C ILE A 149 2.10 26.77 -15.74
N ASP A 150 2.51 27.45 -16.81
CA ASP A 150 1.98 27.19 -18.14
C ASP A 150 2.55 25.85 -18.67
N PRO A 151 1.72 25.00 -19.31
CA PRO A 151 2.21 23.75 -19.91
C PRO A 151 3.39 23.92 -20.88
N SER A 152 3.50 25.08 -21.54
CA SER A 152 4.63 25.39 -22.44
C SER A 152 5.96 25.64 -21.73
N GLU A 153 5.94 25.85 -20.42
CA GLU A 153 7.13 26.06 -19.58
C GLU A 153 7.64 24.76 -18.91
N LEU A 154 6.99 23.62 -19.18
CA LEU A 154 7.40 22.34 -18.63
C LEU A 154 8.75 21.90 -19.23
N PRO A 155 9.69 21.38 -18.41
CA PRO A 155 11.03 21.00 -18.89
C PRO A 155 11.05 19.63 -19.60
N PHE A 156 9.90 19.00 -19.75
CA PHE A 156 9.75 17.67 -20.34
C PHE A 156 8.69 17.69 -21.44
N ASN A 157 8.86 16.82 -22.43
CA ASN A 157 7.94 16.68 -23.57
C ASN A 157 7.15 15.35 -23.52
N ILE A 158 7.17 14.66 -22.37
CA ILE A 158 6.38 13.44 -22.19
C ILE A 158 4.94 13.83 -21.86
N THR A 159 3.99 13.16 -22.51
CA THR A 159 2.57 13.35 -22.20
C THR A 159 2.21 12.68 -20.88
N LEU A 160 1.16 13.16 -20.20
CA LEU A 160 0.66 12.52 -18.98
C LEU A 160 0.29 11.04 -19.21
N GLN A 161 -0.27 10.72 -20.39
CA GLN A 161 -0.63 9.34 -20.78
C GLN A 161 0.61 8.43 -20.88
N GLU A 162 1.69 8.91 -21.49
CA GLU A 162 2.94 8.16 -21.58
C GLU A 162 3.58 7.96 -20.21
N ALA A 163 3.59 9.01 -19.37
CA ALA A 163 4.10 8.94 -18.01
C ALA A 163 3.32 7.95 -17.14
N LEU A 164 1.99 7.90 -17.28
CA LEU A 164 1.13 6.93 -16.62
C LEU A 164 1.45 5.50 -17.04
N ARG A 165 1.60 5.24 -18.34
CA ARG A 165 1.97 3.91 -18.85
C ARG A 165 3.28 3.43 -18.24
N THR A 166 4.31 4.29 -18.20
CA THR A 166 5.61 3.95 -17.61
C THR A 166 5.50 3.69 -16.11
N TYR A 167 4.74 4.51 -15.38
CA TYR A 167 4.48 4.30 -13.96
C TYR A 167 3.82 2.94 -13.69
N GLU A 168 2.79 2.60 -14.46
CA GLU A 168 2.06 1.34 -14.33
C GLU A 168 2.92 0.11 -14.65
N GLU A 169 3.68 0.16 -15.74
CA GLU A 169 4.67 -0.89 -16.04
C GLU A 169 5.65 -1.09 -14.89
N GLY A 170 6.09 0.02 -14.26
CA GLY A 170 6.90 0.00 -13.05
C GLY A 170 6.19 -0.69 -11.87
N GLN A 171 4.91 -0.36 -11.64
CA GLN A 171 4.11 -1.01 -10.59
C GLN A 171 3.89 -2.51 -10.86
N VAL A 172 3.62 -2.90 -12.11
CA VAL A 172 3.47 -4.31 -12.51
C VAL A 172 4.76 -5.08 -12.27
N LYS A 173 5.91 -4.52 -12.67
CA LYS A 173 7.22 -5.13 -12.40
C LYS A 173 7.47 -5.26 -10.90
N ARG A 174 7.16 -4.22 -10.12
CA ARG A 174 7.28 -4.23 -8.66
C ARG A 174 6.39 -5.29 -8.02
N LEU A 175 5.13 -5.39 -8.44
CA LEU A 175 4.19 -6.41 -7.96
C LEU A 175 4.65 -7.81 -8.36
N GLY A 176 5.13 -8.01 -9.58
CA GLY A 176 5.72 -9.27 -10.03
C GLY A 176 6.92 -9.66 -9.18
N PHE A 177 7.80 -8.71 -8.85
CA PHE A 177 8.92 -8.93 -7.94
C PHE A 177 8.46 -9.30 -6.52
N LEU A 178 7.46 -8.61 -5.97
CA LEU A 178 6.89 -8.93 -4.66
C LEU A 178 6.23 -10.32 -4.63
N GLN A 179 5.52 -10.70 -5.70
CA GLN A 179 4.93 -12.03 -5.83
C GLN A 179 5.99 -13.12 -5.94
N LYS A 180 7.05 -12.89 -6.73
CA LYS A 180 8.19 -13.80 -6.84
C LYS A 180 8.84 -14.00 -5.47
N ARG A 181 9.15 -12.91 -4.77
CA ARG A 181 9.70 -12.97 -3.40
C ARG A 181 8.80 -13.74 -2.45
N LYS A 182 7.49 -13.52 -2.49
CA LYS A 182 6.55 -14.26 -1.64
C LYS A 182 6.58 -15.78 -1.90
N LYS A 183 6.83 -16.22 -3.14
CA LYS A 183 6.99 -17.65 -3.46
C LYS A 183 8.33 -18.21 -2.98
N GLU A 184 9.35 -17.37 -2.85
CA GLU A 184 10.68 -17.73 -2.34
C GLU A 184 10.75 -17.72 -0.81
N MET A 185 9.65 -17.34 -0.11
CA MET A 185 9.58 -17.38 1.35
C MET A 185 9.30 -18.79 1.87
N LEU A 186 9.82 -19.09 3.06
CA LEU A 186 9.48 -20.27 3.84
C LEU A 186 8.01 -20.18 4.26
N SER A 187 7.18 -21.06 3.71
CA SER A 187 5.73 -21.01 3.86
C SER A 187 5.11 -22.33 4.31
N SER A 188 5.82 -23.45 4.13
CA SER A 188 5.39 -24.77 4.59
C SER A 188 6.55 -25.60 5.16
N PRO A 189 6.24 -26.59 6.02
CA PRO A 189 7.21 -27.56 6.53
C PRO A 189 7.93 -28.33 5.42
N ASP A 190 7.25 -28.63 4.31
CA ASP A 190 7.78 -29.45 3.21
C ASP A 190 8.98 -28.81 2.49
N GLN A 191 9.16 -27.50 2.65
CA GLN A 191 10.30 -26.77 2.10
C GLN A 191 11.59 -26.98 2.92
N LEU A 192 11.49 -27.55 4.12
CA LEU A 192 12.62 -27.78 5.01
C LEU A 192 13.21 -29.19 4.81
N PRO A 193 14.55 -29.33 4.93
CA PRO A 193 15.21 -30.61 4.81
C PRO A 193 14.81 -31.57 5.93
N ASP A 194 14.87 -32.87 5.64
CA ASP A 194 14.77 -33.91 6.67
C ASP A 194 16.12 -34.10 7.36
N LEU A 195 16.18 -33.77 8.64
CA LEU A 195 17.39 -33.89 9.46
C LEU A 195 17.43 -35.24 10.18
N GLU A 196 17.26 -36.35 9.47
CA GLU A 196 17.13 -37.69 10.07
C GLU A 196 18.29 -38.00 11.05
N GLY A 197 17.96 -38.64 12.17
CA GLY A 197 18.93 -39.02 13.21
C GLY A 197 19.37 -37.90 14.16
N MET A 198 19.07 -36.63 13.86
CA MET A 198 19.39 -35.52 14.78
C MET A 198 18.30 -35.35 15.85
N THR A 199 18.66 -35.35 17.13
CA THR A 199 17.75 -35.00 18.24
C THR A 199 18.15 -33.65 18.83
N ASP A 200 17.27 -33.06 19.64
CA ASP A 200 17.56 -31.83 20.41
C ASP A 200 18.01 -30.65 19.54
N LEU A 201 17.23 -30.34 18.50
CA LEU A 201 17.49 -29.30 17.53
C LEU A 201 17.31 -27.91 18.14
N ASP A 202 18.34 -27.07 18.00
CA ASP A 202 18.29 -25.66 18.37
C ASP A 202 18.21 -24.81 17.10
N ALA A 203 17.10 -24.10 16.90
CA ALA A 203 16.92 -23.26 15.72
C ALA A 203 17.29 -21.80 16.01
N VAL A 204 17.99 -21.19 15.05
CA VAL A 204 18.32 -19.77 15.06
C VAL A 204 17.81 -19.13 13.77
N VAL A 205 17.11 -18.01 13.91
CA VAL A 205 16.73 -17.14 12.78
C VAL A 205 17.53 -15.86 12.89
N GLU A 206 18.29 -15.53 11.86
CA GLU A 206 19.15 -14.36 11.84
C GLU A 206 18.85 -13.47 10.64
N CYS A 207 18.88 -12.15 10.85
CA CYS A 207 18.76 -11.18 9.79
C CYS A 207 19.69 -9.99 10.07
N PRO A 208 20.92 -9.96 9.53
CA PRO A 208 21.93 -9.00 9.93
C PRO A 208 21.66 -7.54 9.49
N SER A 209 20.70 -7.32 8.59
CA SER A 209 20.35 -5.98 8.06
C SER A 209 18.86 -5.89 7.75
N PRO A 210 18.21 -4.71 7.91
CA PRO A 210 16.81 -4.50 7.51
C PRO A 210 16.56 -4.74 6.01
N TYR A 211 17.62 -4.72 5.20
CA TYR A 211 17.60 -4.99 3.76
C TYR A 211 18.55 -6.15 3.42
N GLY A 212 18.35 -7.29 4.06
CA GLY A 212 19.22 -8.45 3.95
C GLY A 212 18.50 -9.78 3.69
N ASN A 213 19.26 -10.86 3.84
CA ASN A 213 18.70 -12.20 3.85
C ASN A 213 18.39 -12.61 5.27
N LEU A 214 17.18 -13.12 5.48
CA LEU A 214 16.84 -13.89 6.67
C LEU A 214 17.35 -15.32 6.45
N THR A 215 18.11 -15.81 7.41
CA THR A 215 18.67 -17.16 7.38
C THR A 215 18.10 -17.95 8.54
N VAL A 216 17.65 -19.17 8.27
CA VAL A 216 17.19 -20.12 9.28
C VAL A 216 18.25 -21.20 9.40
N ARG A 217 18.76 -21.38 10.62
CA ARG A 217 19.74 -22.40 10.96
C ARG A 217 19.18 -23.35 11.98
N ILE A 218 19.58 -24.61 11.89
CA ILE A 218 19.35 -25.61 12.93
C ILE A 218 20.72 -26.15 13.33
N SER A 219 21.09 -25.92 14.58
CA SER A 219 22.46 -26.06 15.05
C SER A 219 23.38 -25.25 14.12
N ASP A 220 24.36 -25.89 13.47
CA ASP A 220 25.28 -25.22 12.55
C ASP A 220 24.85 -25.25 11.07
N ILE A 221 23.69 -25.86 10.75
CA ILE A 221 23.25 -26.09 9.36
C ILE A 221 22.31 -24.97 8.91
N GLU A 222 22.64 -24.31 7.80
CA GLU A 222 21.68 -23.44 7.08
C GLU A 222 20.61 -24.32 6.42
N VAL A 223 19.38 -24.25 6.93
CA VAL A 223 18.25 -25.04 6.42
C VAL A 223 17.32 -24.22 5.52
N TRP A 224 17.40 -22.89 5.60
CA TRP A 224 16.66 -22.01 4.72
C TRP A 224 17.30 -20.62 4.64
N LYS A 225 17.11 -19.96 3.51
CA LYS A 225 17.51 -18.57 3.29
C LYS A 225 16.51 -17.86 2.40
N GLU A 226 16.01 -16.72 2.85
CA GLU A 226 15.08 -15.90 2.08
C GLU A 226 15.47 -14.42 2.08
N SER A 227 15.21 -13.74 0.97
CA SER A 227 15.46 -12.32 0.86
C SER A 227 14.27 -11.53 1.41
N ILE A 228 14.50 -10.73 2.44
CA ILE A 228 13.42 -9.94 3.07
C ILE A 228 13.66 -8.44 2.90
N THR A 229 12.58 -7.69 2.79
CA THR A 229 12.56 -6.24 2.96
C THR A 229 11.79 -5.96 4.23
N CYS A 230 12.52 -5.68 5.32
CA CYS A 230 11.99 -5.32 6.63
C CYS A 230 11.05 -6.38 7.25
N GLY A 231 11.61 -7.19 8.16
CA GLY A 231 10.89 -8.23 8.89
C GLY A 231 9.70 -7.66 9.65
N GLY A 232 8.49 -8.06 9.27
CA GLY A 232 7.31 -7.87 10.10
C GLY A 232 7.53 -8.54 11.45
N LYS A 233 7.05 -7.93 12.54
CA LYS A 233 7.20 -8.45 13.92
C LYS A 233 6.74 -9.90 14.05
N GLU A 234 5.84 -10.34 13.17
CA GLU A 234 5.23 -11.66 13.14
C GLU A 234 6.12 -12.73 12.46
N ARG A 235 7.09 -12.34 11.62
CA ARG A 235 7.82 -13.29 10.75
C ARG A 235 8.61 -14.36 11.53
N PRO A 236 9.32 -14.02 12.64
CA PRO A 236 9.95 -15.05 13.47
C PRO A 236 8.97 -16.09 14.01
N GLY A 237 7.77 -15.67 14.45
CA GLY A 237 6.75 -16.57 14.98
C GLY A 237 6.13 -17.47 13.90
N GLU A 238 5.99 -16.97 12.68
CA GLU A 238 5.59 -17.80 11.52
C GLU A 238 6.62 -18.89 11.24
N ILE A 239 7.90 -18.53 11.22
CA ILE A 239 9.00 -19.48 10.99
C ILE A 239 9.06 -20.51 12.12
N GLU A 240 8.96 -20.08 13.38
CA GLU A 240 8.92 -20.99 14.53
C GLU A 240 7.78 -22.00 14.41
N SER A 241 6.60 -21.56 13.96
CA SER A 241 5.45 -22.44 13.75
C SER A 241 5.69 -23.48 12.65
N ILE A 242 6.34 -23.08 11.55
CA ILE A 242 6.72 -23.99 10.47
C ILE A 242 7.76 -25.00 10.94
N LEU A 243 8.78 -24.57 11.70
CA LEU A 243 9.80 -25.43 12.28
C LEU A 243 9.20 -26.44 13.26
N LYS A 244 8.28 -26.00 14.14
CA LYS A 244 7.55 -26.88 15.06
C LYS A 244 6.72 -27.92 14.31
N ALA A 245 6.07 -27.53 13.21
CA ALA A 245 5.31 -28.45 12.39
C ALA A 245 6.18 -29.49 11.67
N LYS A 246 7.40 -29.12 11.23
CA LYS A 246 8.35 -30.06 10.58
C LYS A 246 9.03 -31.00 11.58
N TYR A 247 9.57 -30.46 12.67
CA TYR A 247 10.47 -31.20 13.56
C TYR A 247 9.82 -31.63 14.88
N GLY A 248 8.64 -31.12 15.21
CA GLY A 248 7.87 -31.53 16.38
C GLY A 248 8.65 -31.40 17.69
N SER A 249 8.61 -32.45 18.51
CA SER A 249 9.30 -32.53 19.80
C SER A 249 10.83 -32.51 19.69
N ARG A 250 11.40 -32.70 18.49
CA ARG A 250 12.85 -32.63 18.29
C ARG A 250 13.35 -31.18 18.31
N LEU A 251 12.49 -30.20 18.07
CA LEU A 251 12.85 -28.78 18.18
C LEU A 251 12.84 -28.37 19.66
N ARG A 252 14.03 -28.26 20.24
CA ARG A 252 14.21 -27.93 21.66
C ARG A 252 14.09 -26.44 21.92
N SER A 253 14.71 -25.62 21.07
CA SER A 253 14.74 -24.17 21.24
C SER A 253 14.62 -23.43 19.92
N PHE A 254 14.17 -22.18 20.01
CA PHE A 254 14.09 -21.25 18.91
C PHE A 254 14.60 -19.89 19.37
N THR A 255 15.58 -19.34 18.67
CA THR A 255 16.17 -18.03 18.95
C THR A 255 16.03 -17.12 17.73
N SER A 256 15.48 -15.93 17.92
CA SER A 256 15.41 -14.89 16.89
C SER A 256 16.47 -13.82 17.14
N MET A 257 17.43 -13.72 16.23
CA MET A 257 18.43 -12.67 16.14
C MET A 257 18.07 -11.68 15.02
N ILE A 258 16.80 -11.28 14.98
CA ILE A 258 16.37 -10.19 14.12
C ILE A 258 16.48 -8.89 14.94
N PRO A 259 17.46 -8.02 14.64
CA PRO A 259 17.62 -6.77 15.32
C PRO A 259 16.34 -5.92 15.22
N ASN A 260 15.99 -5.29 16.34
CA ASN A 260 14.86 -4.36 16.48
C ASN A 260 15.12 -3.04 15.72
N TYR A 261 15.52 -3.06 14.45
CA TYR A 261 15.77 -1.85 13.66
C TYR A 261 14.48 -1.08 13.30
N LEU A 262 13.31 -1.52 13.77
CA LEU A 262 11.99 -0.96 13.42
C LEU A 262 11.12 -0.65 14.64
N TYR A 263 11.67 -0.70 15.85
CA TYR A 263 10.97 -0.25 17.05
C TYR A 263 11.61 1.08 17.47
N GLY A 264 11.23 2.15 16.77
CA GLY A 264 11.41 3.48 17.32
C GLY A 264 10.80 3.49 18.73
N THR A 265 11.62 3.83 19.72
CA THR A 265 11.15 4.38 21.00
C THR A 265 10.37 5.65 20.76
#